data_AF-A0A7T0C1D9-F1
#
_entry.id   AF-A0A7T0C1D9-F1
#
_cell.length_a   1.000
_cell.length_b   1.000
_cell.length_c   1.000
_cell.angle_alpha   90.00
_cell.angle_beta   90.00
_cell.angle_gamma   90.00
#
_symmetry.space_group_name_H-M   'P 1'
#
loop_
_entity.id
_entity.type
_entity.pdbx_description
1 polymer ?
#
loop_
_entity_poly.entity_id
_entity_poly.type
_entity_poly.pdbx_seq_one_letter_code
_entity_poly.pdbx_strand_id
1 'polypeptide(L)'
;MGGFGKFIFYSFLASIAGGYFAWKTYAPAVKAEWNELKDKHPEKHAKMAEELKSGNLQNAKTLYHEIDAMTYEEVLNLRYKKFDKKRRTNKEFRMKEWGKELELRATTRDERASVHETKLQELKALNESDDPTTAQVVWKGMSSLEKGAALRSNCAKYLDLERREQLRRKSLGLPATAPLLNLPNRPEISSATYCSHLISDTLNPQQVEAVILALKSKLNYFYFVEMLREIGIDPKAVFSDTQQLNSMAGDYVDS
;
A
#
# COMPACT_ATOMS: atom_id res chain seq x y z
N MET A 1 -25.94 21.57 -78.67
CA MET A 1 -24.76 20.95 -78.03
C MET A 1 -24.69 21.34 -76.55
N GLY A 2 -25.43 20.67 -75.65
CA GLY A 2 -25.47 21.09 -74.23
C GLY A 2 -25.71 19.98 -73.19
N GLY A 3 -25.90 18.72 -73.60
CA GLY A 3 -26.19 17.61 -72.69
C GLY A 3 -24.95 16.93 -72.10
N PHE A 4 -23.87 16.80 -72.90
CA PHE A 4 -22.70 16.01 -72.51
C PHE A 4 -21.85 16.69 -71.42
N GLY A 5 -21.65 18.01 -71.50
CA GLY A 5 -20.94 18.78 -70.47
C GLY A 5 -21.70 18.84 -69.13
N LYS A 6 -23.03 18.86 -69.17
CA LYS A 6 -23.87 18.79 -67.96
C LYS A 6 -23.76 17.42 -67.29
N PHE A 7 -23.77 16.33 -68.06
CA PHE A 7 -23.63 14.97 -67.53
C PHE A 7 -22.28 14.75 -66.85
N ILE A 8 -21.17 15.21 -67.45
CA ILE A 8 -19.84 15.14 -66.83
C ILE A 8 -19.80 15.97 -65.54
N PHE A 9 -20.39 17.17 -65.54
CA PHE A 9 -20.47 18.03 -64.35
C PHE A 9 -21.28 17.39 -63.21
N TYR A 10 -22.45 16.80 -63.50
CA TYR A 10 -23.24 16.09 -62.50
C TYR A 10 -22.55 14.82 -62.00
N SER A 11 -21.83 14.09 -62.86
CA SER A 11 -21.04 12.92 -62.43
C SER A 11 -19.88 13.29 -61.50
N PHE A 12 -19.23 14.43 -61.76
CA PHE A 12 -18.17 14.97 -60.91
C PHE A 12 -18.72 15.43 -59.55
N LEU A 13 -19.84 16.15 -59.55
CA LEU A 13 -20.53 16.54 -58.30
C LEU A 13 -21.01 15.33 -57.50
N ALA A 14 -21.53 14.29 -58.15
CA ALA A 14 -21.93 13.05 -57.48
C ALA A 14 -20.71 12.32 -56.87
N SER A 15 -19.55 12.33 -57.55
CA SER A 15 -18.32 11.75 -57.03
C SER A 15 -17.75 12.54 -55.85
N ILE A 16 -17.82 13.88 -55.87
CA ILE A 16 -17.43 14.72 -54.73
C ILE A 16 -18.38 14.51 -53.55
N ALA A 17 -19.68 14.50 -53.79
CA ALA A 17 -20.69 14.28 -52.76
C ALA A 17 -20.55 12.89 -52.14
N GLY A 18 -20.34 11.86 -52.96
CA GLY A 18 -20.07 10.49 -52.51
C GLY A 18 -18.79 10.39 -51.72
N GLY A 19 -17.70 11.03 -52.17
CA GLY A 19 -16.43 11.09 -51.45
C GLY A 19 -16.52 11.81 -50.11
N TYR A 20 -17.27 12.92 -50.05
CA TYR A 20 -17.53 13.65 -48.81
C TYR A 20 -18.33 12.81 -47.81
N PHE A 21 -19.38 12.12 -48.28
CA PHE A 21 -20.21 11.27 -47.43
C PHE A 21 -19.41 10.07 -46.91
N ALA A 22 -18.64 9.41 -47.78
CA ALA A 22 -17.74 8.33 -47.39
C ALA A 22 -16.69 8.80 -46.38
N TRP A 23 -16.05 9.96 -46.60
CA TRP A 23 -15.11 10.54 -45.64
C TRP A 23 -15.79 10.81 -44.29
N LYS A 24 -16.99 11.40 -44.26
CA LYS A 24 -17.71 11.66 -43.01
C LYS A 24 -18.03 10.38 -42.24
N THR A 25 -18.29 9.27 -42.93
CA THR A 25 -18.59 7.97 -42.32
C THR A 25 -17.32 7.27 -41.81
N TYR A 26 -16.23 7.26 -42.57
CA TYR A 26 -15.01 6.49 -42.23
C TYR A 26 -13.94 7.29 -41.49
N ALA A 27 -13.90 8.62 -41.64
CA ALA A 27 -12.96 9.49 -40.95
C ALA A 27 -12.90 9.29 -39.42
N PRO A 28 -14.03 9.11 -38.68
CA PRO A 28 -13.93 8.87 -37.24
C PRO A 28 -13.21 7.56 -36.90
N ALA A 29 -13.50 6.46 -37.63
CA ALA A 29 -12.85 5.17 -37.41
C ALA A 29 -11.36 5.22 -37.75
N VAL A 30 -11.02 5.79 -38.92
CA VAL A 30 -9.62 5.97 -39.34
C VAL A 30 -8.86 6.85 -38.35
N LYS A 31 -9.49 7.91 -37.83
CA LYS A 31 -8.87 8.79 -36.83
C LYS A 31 -8.66 8.09 -35.49
N ALA A 32 -9.59 7.23 -35.07
CA ALA A 32 -9.46 6.45 -33.85
C ALA A 32 -8.30 5.45 -33.96
N GLU A 33 -8.25 4.68 -35.04
CA GLU A 33 -7.18 3.72 -35.33
C GLU A 33 -5.82 4.41 -35.47
N TRP A 34 -5.78 5.56 -36.15
CA TRP A 34 -4.58 6.40 -36.25
C TRP A 34 -4.06 6.84 -34.88
N ASN A 35 -4.96 7.25 -33.98
CA ASN A 35 -4.59 7.61 -32.62
C ASN A 35 -4.10 6.39 -31.81
N GLU A 36 -4.72 5.22 -31.99
CA GLU A 36 -4.28 3.98 -31.34
C GLU A 36 -2.85 3.62 -31.74
N LEU A 37 -2.54 3.66 -33.04
CA LEU A 37 -1.18 3.40 -33.55
C LEU A 37 -0.16 4.41 -33.01
N LYS A 38 -0.56 5.69 -32.91
CA LYS A 38 0.26 6.74 -32.31
C LYS A 38 0.56 6.44 -30.84
N ASP A 39 -0.43 5.95 -30.09
CA ASP A 39 -0.29 5.62 -28.67
C ASP A 39 0.56 4.35 -28.47
N LYS A 40 0.47 3.38 -29.39
CA LYS A 40 1.30 2.17 -29.43
C LYS A 40 2.78 2.53 -29.68
N HIS A 41 3.10 3.25 -30.76
CA HIS A 41 4.48 3.65 -31.08
C HIS A 41 4.61 5.02 -31.77
N PRO A 42 4.80 6.12 -31.02
CA PRO A 42 4.74 7.47 -31.58
C PRO A 42 5.81 7.75 -32.66
N GLU A 43 7.02 7.19 -32.51
CA GLU A 43 8.12 7.41 -33.48
C GLU A 43 7.91 6.67 -34.81
N LYS A 44 7.55 5.37 -34.79
CA LYS A 44 7.22 4.62 -36.01
C LYS A 44 5.96 5.19 -36.66
N HIS A 45 4.98 5.62 -35.87
CA HIS A 45 3.79 6.30 -36.38
C HIS A 45 4.14 7.62 -37.08
N ALA A 46 5.06 8.43 -36.52
CA ALA A 46 5.55 9.64 -37.18
C ALA A 46 6.24 9.33 -38.53
N LYS A 47 7.09 8.31 -38.57
CA LYS A 47 7.71 7.82 -39.82
C LYS A 47 6.66 7.34 -40.83
N MET A 48 5.65 6.60 -40.37
CA MET A 48 4.54 6.15 -41.22
C MET A 48 3.81 7.33 -41.86
N ALA A 49 3.57 8.41 -41.10
CA ALA A 49 2.96 9.63 -41.62
C ALA A 49 3.85 10.34 -42.66
N GLU A 50 5.17 10.31 -42.49
CA GLU A 50 6.13 10.85 -43.47
C GLU A 50 6.16 10.02 -44.77
N GLU A 51 6.19 8.70 -44.66
CA GLU A 51 6.15 7.79 -45.81
C GLU A 51 4.84 7.98 -46.61
N LEU A 52 3.69 8.11 -45.93
CA LEU A 52 2.41 8.42 -46.56
C LEU A 52 2.42 9.75 -47.33
N LYS A 53 3.02 10.79 -46.75
CA LYS A 53 3.17 12.11 -47.43
C LYS A 53 4.08 12.03 -48.65
N SER A 54 5.12 11.20 -48.59
CA SER A 54 6.06 10.99 -49.71
C SER A 54 5.53 10.09 -50.82
N GLY A 55 4.34 9.49 -50.65
CA GLY A 55 3.73 8.58 -51.61
C GLY A 55 4.25 7.13 -51.52
N ASN A 56 5.08 6.81 -50.52
CA ASN A 56 5.63 5.47 -50.33
C ASN A 56 4.67 4.58 -49.52
N LEU A 57 3.62 4.13 -50.21
CA LEU A 57 2.55 3.34 -49.59
C LEU A 57 3.02 1.98 -49.07
N GLN A 58 4.05 1.38 -49.69
CA GLN A 58 4.56 0.08 -49.27
C GLN A 58 5.28 0.15 -47.92
N ASN A 59 6.12 1.17 -47.73
CA ASN A 59 6.79 1.40 -46.45
C ASN A 59 5.80 1.81 -45.36
N ALA A 60 4.83 2.68 -45.69
CA ALA A 60 3.77 3.05 -44.76
C ALA A 60 2.94 1.84 -44.31
N LYS A 61 2.58 0.94 -45.24
CA LYS A 61 1.86 -0.31 -44.93
C LYS A 61 2.67 -1.24 -44.04
N THR A 62 3.97 -1.35 -44.29
CA THR A 62 4.88 -2.17 -43.47
C THR A 62 4.93 -1.62 -42.03
N LEU A 63 5.13 -0.30 -41.88
CA LEU A 63 5.13 0.37 -40.58
C LEU A 63 3.79 0.24 -39.85
N TYR A 64 2.67 0.32 -40.56
CA TYR A 64 1.33 0.08 -39.99
C TYR A 64 1.25 -1.32 -39.37
N HIS A 65 1.58 -2.38 -40.12
CA HIS A 65 1.51 -3.74 -39.61
C HIS A 65 2.48 -3.99 -38.45
N GLU A 66 3.66 -3.39 -38.49
CA GLU A 66 4.62 -3.49 -37.38
C GLU A 66 4.11 -2.85 -36.08
N ILE A 67 3.41 -1.72 -36.17
CA ILE A 67 2.86 -1.03 -35.00
C ILE A 67 1.60 -1.75 -34.50
N ASP A 68 0.75 -2.18 -35.42
CA ASP A 68 -0.52 -2.81 -35.11
C ASP A 68 -0.33 -4.18 -34.42
N ALA A 69 0.62 -4.97 -34.93
CA ALA A 69 0.96 -6.29 -34.39
C ALA A 69 1.66 -6.25 -33.03
N MET A 70 2.03 -5.07 -32.52
CA MET A 70 2.64 -4.98 -31.19
C MET A 70 1.65 -5.37 -30.10
N THR A 71 2.12 -6.26 -29.24
CA THR A 71 1.38 -6.67 -28.06
C THR A 71 1.36 -5.57 -26.99
N TYR A 72 0.41 -5.67 -26.07
CA TYR A 72 0.33 -4.76 -24.92
C TYR A 72 1.63 -4.74 -24.10
N GLU A 73 2.25 -5.90 -23.88
CA GLU A 73 3.50 -6.02 -23.15
C GLU A 73 4.66 -5.31 -23.85
N GLU A 74 4.76 -5.42 -25.17
CA GLU A 74 5.78 -4.72 -25.95
C GLU A 74 5.62 -3.21 -25.88
N VAL A 75 4.38 -2.71 -25.98
CA VAL A 75 4.06 -1.28 -25.82
C VAL A 75 4.47 -0.78 -24.43
N LEU A 76 4.12 -1.52 -23.39
CA LEU A 76 4.51 -1.19 -22.02
C LEU A 76 6.04 -1.18 -21.85
N ASN A 77 6.72 -2.21 -22.34
CA ASN A 77 8.17 -2.34 -22.25
C ASN A 77 8.88 -1.20 -23.01
N LEU A 78 8.39 -0.82 -24.19
CA LEU A 78 8.89 0.33 -24.94
C LEU A 78 8.73 1.63 -24.15
N ARG A 79 7.55 1.87 -23.57
CA ARG A 79 7.30 3.05 -22.73
C ARG A 79 8.25 3.06 -21.53
N TYR A 80 8.40 1.94 -20.84
CA TYR A 80 9.29 1.79 -19.70
C TYR A 80 10.75 2.08 -20.10
N LYS A 81 11.25 1.46 -21.16
CA LYS A 81 12.62 1.69 -21.67
C LYS A 81 12.87 3.15 -22.03
N LYS A 82 11.91 3.82 -22.68
CA LYS A 82 12.03 5.25 -23.01
C LYS A 82 12.06 6.11 -21.76
N PHE A 83 11.19 5.80 -20.80
CA PHE A 83 11.11 6.49 -19.54
C PHE A 83 12.40 6.33 -18.72
N ASP A 84 12.93 5.11 -18.64
CA ASP A 84 14.19 4.80 -17.96
C ASP A 84 15.37 5.50 -18.65
N LYS A 85 15.44 5.46 -19.99
CA LYS A 85 16.45 6.21 -20.74
C LYS A 85 16.39 7.71 -20.42
N LYS A 86 15.19 8.30 -20.41
CA LYS A 86 14.99 9.72 -20.08
C LYS A 86 15.42 10.03 -18.64
N ARG A 87 15.13 9.13 -17.69
CA ARG A 87 15.58 9.24 -16.29
C ARG A 87 17.10 9.21 -16.16
N ARG A 88 17.80 8.40 -16.97
CA ARG A 88 19.27 8.32 -16.98
C ARG A 88 19.92 9.55 -17.62
N THR A 89 19.37 10.04 -18.73
CA THR A 89 20.02 11.08 -19.54
C THR A 89 19.62 12.50 -19.17
N ASN A 90 18.43 12.74 -18.64
CA ASN A 90 17.93 14.08 -18.34
C ASN A 90 17.89 14.33 -16.82
N LYS A 91 18.83 15.15 -16.32
CA LYS A 91 18.94 15.52 -14.91
C LYS A 91 17.70 16.24 -14.38
N GLU A 92 17.16 17.18 -15.13
CA GLU A 92 15.98 17.97 -14.73
C GLU A 92 14.73 17.09 -14.59
N PHE A 93 14.52 16.21 -15.57
CA PHE A 93 13.45 15.21 -15.53
C PHE A 93 13.56 14.30 -14.30
N ARG A 94 14.77 13.79 -14.02
CA ARG A 94 15.04 12.96 -12.85
C ARG A 94 14.74 13.68 -11.53
N MET A 95 15.15 14.94 -11.40
CA MET A 95 14.89 15.73 -10.18
C MET A 95 13.40 16.01 -9.99
N LYS A 96 12.68 16.32 -11.08
CA LYS A 96 11.23 16.55 -11.04
C LYS A 96 10.46 15.29 -10.62
N GLU A 97 10.81 14.14 -11.18
CA GLU A 97 10.19 12.86 -10.81
C GLU A 97 10.50 12.47 -9.36
N TRP A 98 11.73 12.70 -8.90
CA TRP A 98 12.10 12.50 -7.50
C TRP A 98 11.29 13.38 -6.55
N GLY A 99 11.08 14.66 -6.90
CA GLY A 99 10.24 15.57 -6.12
C GLY A 99 8.80 15.08 -5.97
N LYS A 100 8.18 14.64 -7.07
CA LYS A 100 6.83 14.05 -7.03
C LYS A 100 6.77 12.77 -6.21
N GLU A 101 7.79 11.92 -6.29
CA GLU A 101 7.85 10.69 -5.51
C GLU A 101 7.97 10.98 -4.02
N LEU A 102 8.76 11.99 -3.63
CA LEU A 102 8.84 12.45 -2.24
C LEU A 102 7.50 12.99 -1.74
N GLU A 103 6.82 13.81 -2.54
CA GLU A 103 5.49 14.33 -2.22
C GLU A 103 4.49 13.19 -2.05
N LEU A 104 4.44 12.25 -3.00
CA LEU A 104 3.56 11.08 -2.92
C LEU A 104 3.86 10.20 -1.70
N ARG A 105 5.13 10.04 -1.34
CA ARG A 105 5.52 9.29 -0.13
C ARG A 105 5.09 10.02 1.14
N ALA A 106 5.16 11.35 1.16
CA ALA A 106 4.68 12.15 2.27
C ALA A 106 3.15 12.03 2.41
N THR A 107 2.40 12.26 1.32
CA THR A 107 0.93 12.13 1.35
C THR A 107 0.48 10.72 1.71
N THR A 108 1.11 9.69 1.14
CA THR A 108 0.81 8.28 1.49
C THR A 108 1.12 7.98 2.96
N ARG A 109 2.19 8.58 3.51
CA ARG A 109 2.53 8.42 4.94
C ARG A 109 1.49 9.09 5.81
N ASP A 110 1.07 10.30 5.47
CA ASP A 110 0.07 11.06 6.24
C ASP A 110 -1.30 10.39 6.17
N GLU A 111 -1.71 9.89 4.99
CA GLU A 111 -2.93 9.09 4.82
C GLU A 111 -2.87 7.76 5.61
N ARG A 112 -1.72 7.08 5.61
CA ARG A 112 -1.55 5.86 6.42
C ARG A 112 -1.58 6.17 7.91
N ALA A 113 -0.97 7.29 8.33
CA ALA A 113 -0.96 7.73 9.70
C ALA A 113 -2.38 8.10 10.16
N SER A 114 -3.15 8.81 9.35
CA SER A 114 -4.53 9.16 9.66
C SER A 114 -5.44 7.93 9.71
N VAL A 115 -5.34 7.02 8.73
CA VAL A 115 -6.09 5.74 8.77
C VAL A 115 -5.71 4.91 9.99
N HIS A 116 -4.43 4.87 10.35
CA HIS A 116 -3.98 4.16 11.55
C HIS A 116 -4.52 4.83 12.83
N GLU A 117 -4.50 6.16 12.91
CA GLU A 117 -5.05 6.90 14.03
C GLU A 117 -6.56 6.71 14.16
N THR A 118 -7.32 6.76 13.07
CA THR A 118 -8.76 6.47 13.07
C THR A 118 -9.04 5.05 13.57
N LYS A 119 -8.29 4.04 13.08
CA LYS A 119 -8.42 2.67 13.58
C LYS A 119 -8.10 2.55 15.06
N LEU A 120 -7.10 3.28 15.55
CA LEU A 120 -6.80 3.32 16.99
C LEU A 120 -7.93 3.97 17.79
N GLN A 121 -8.56 5.03 17.26
CA GLN A 121 -9.71 5.68 17.91
C GLN A 121 -10.96 4.78 17.90
N GLU A 122 -11.24 4.08 16.79
CA GLU A 122 -12.31 3.08 16.70
C GLU A 122 -12.09 1.93 17.69
N LEU A 123 -10.86 1.42 17.79
CA LEU A 123 -10.50 0.39 18.77
C LEU A 123 -10.65 0.90 20.20
N LYS A 124 -10.31 2.17 20.48
CA LYS A 124 -10.55 2.79 21.79
C LYS A 124 -12.04 2.92 22.10
N ALA A 125 -12.85 3.37 21.14
CA ALA A 125 -14.29 3.49 21.31
C ALA A 125 -14.98 2.13 21.51
N LEU A 126 -14.48 1.07 20.86
CA LEU A 126 -14.90 -0.30 21.11
C LEU A 126 -14.45 -0.83 22.49
N ASN A 127 -13.33 -0.32 23.02
CA ASN A 127 -12.85 -0.66 24.37
C ASN A 127 -13.47 0.18 25.49
N GLU A 128 -14.03 1.35 25.19
CA GLU A 128 -14.77 2.18 26.15
C GLU A 128 -16.17 1.63 26.46
N SER A 129 -16.63 0.60 25.74
CA SER A 129 -17.66 -0.28 26.30
C SER A 129 -16.98 -1.20 27.33
N ASP A 130 -16.98 -0.76 28.58
CA ASP A 130 -16.43 -1.42 29.79
C ASP A 130 -17.09 -2.78 30.12
N ASP A 131 -17.50 -3.54 29.12
CA ASP A 131 -18.01 -4.88 29.30
C ASP A 131 -16.99 -5.92 28.79
N PRO A 132 -16.31 -6.67 29.68
CA PRO A 132 -15.35 -7.70 29.28
C PRO A 132 -15.97 -8.77 28.36
N THR A 133 -17.29 -8.95 28.40
CA THR A 133 -18.03 -9.80 27.46
C THR A 133 -18.01 -9.23 26.03
N THR A 134 -18.08 -7.91 25.86
CA THR A 134 -18.00 -7.26 24.55
C THR A 134 -16.59 -7.36 23.96
N ALA A 135 -15.55 -7.07 24.74
CA ALA A 135 -14.16 -7.23 24.30
C ALA A 135 -13.84 -8.68 23.90
N GLN A 136 -14.37 -9.68 24.63
CA GLN A 136 -14.19 -11.09 24.29
C GLN A 136 -14.91 -11.49 23.00
N VAL A 137 -16.12 -10.99 22.76
CA VAL A 137 -16.87 -11.22 21.50
C VAL A 137 -16.12 -10.61 20.33
N VAL A 138 -15.63 -9.37 20.49
CA VAL A 138 -14.83 -8.67 19.49
C VAL A 138 -13.55 -9.44 19.19
N TRP A 139 -12.79 -9.85 20.20
CA TRP A 139 -11.56 -10.64 20.03
C TRP A 139 -11.82 -11.96 19.30
N LYS A 140 -12.88 -12.68 19.67
CA LYS A 140 -13.24 -13.93 18.99
C LYS A 140 -13.59 -13.72 17.51
N GLY A 141 -14.23 -12.60 17.17
CA GLY A 141 -14.61 -12.23 15.80
C GLY A 141 -13.48 -11.67 14.93
N MET A 142 -12.38 -11.19 15.52
CA MET A 142 -11.23 -10.64 14.76
C MET A 142 -10.50 -11.71 13.93
N SER A 143 -10.09 -11.31 12.72
CA SER A 143 -9.15 -12.06 11.89
C SER A 143 -7.75 -12.14 12.52
N SER A 144 -6.92 -13.07 12.05
CA SER A 144 -5.55 -13.22 12.59
C SER A 144 -4.67 -11.98 12.40
N LEU A 145 -4.88 -11.22 11.32
CA LEU A 145 -4.19 -9.96 11.08
C LEU A 145 -4.64 -8.87 12.06
N GLU A 146 -5.94 -8.76 12.31
CA GLU A 146 -6.51 -7.81 13.27
C GLU A 146 -6.05 -8.11 14.71
N LYS A 147 -6.04 -9.38 15.10
CA LYS A 147 -5.47 -9.84 16.38
C LYS A 147 -4.00 -9.44 16.50
N GLY A 148 -3.24 -9.58 15.42
CA GLY A 148 -1.84 -9.15 15.36
C GLY A 148 -1.65 -7.66 15.57
N ALA A 149 -2.46 -6.84 14.90
CA ALA A 149 -2.44 -5.39 15.05
C ALA A 149 -2.84 -4.96 16.47
N ALA A 150 -3.89 -5.56 17.03
CA ALA A 150 -4.34 -5.30 18.40
C ALA A 150 -3.25 -5.67 19.43
N LEU A 151 -2.60 -6.82 19.28
CA LEU A 151 -1.49 -7.24 20.15
C LEU A 151 -0.28 -6.30 20.03
N ARG A 152 0.08 -5.82 18.83
CA ARG A 152 1.17 -4.82 18.67
C ARG A 152 0.86 -3.51 19.37
N SER A 153 -0.33 -2.98 19.13
CA SER A 153 -0.76 -1.70 19.71
C SER A 153 -0.75 -1.77 21.25
N ASN A 154 -1.36 -2.83 21.79
CA ASN A 154 -1.43 -3.03 23.24
C ASN A 154 -0.06 -3.35 23.85
N CYS A 155 0.78 -4.17 23.20
CA CYS A 155 2.16 -4.39 23.61
C CYS A 155 2.92 -3.06 23.77
N ALA A 156 2.84 -2.18 22.76
CA ALA A 156 3.54 -0.89 22.81
C ALA A 156 3.00 0.00 23.94
N LYS A 157 1.67 0.08 24.08
CA LYS A 157 1.00 0.85 25.14
C LYS A 157 1.46 0.42 26.53
N TYR A 158 1.44 -0.88 26.81
CA TYR A 158 1.76 -1.41 28.14
C TYR A 158 3.27 -1.38 28.44
N LEU A 159 4.14 -1.55 27.45
CA LEU A 159 5.59 -1.28 27.63
C LEU A 159 5.89 0.18 27.97
N ASP A 160 5.17 1.13 27.37
CA ASP A 160 5.32 2.56 27.70
C ASP A 160 4.79 2.90 29.08
N LEU A 161 3.72 2.25 29.55
CA LEU A 161 3.24 2.38 30.92
C LEU A 161 4.27 1.84 31.91
N GLU A 162 4.79 0.64 31.67
CA GLU A 162 5.82 0.03 32.50
C GLU A 162 7.07 0.91 32.57
N ARG A 163 7.57 1.40 31.43
CA ARG A 163 8.75 2.29 31.39
C ARG A 163 8.54 3.56 32.19
N ARG A 164 7.35 4.19 32.09
CA ARG A 164 7.01 5.40 32.85
C ARG A 164 6.99 5.14 34.36
N GLU A 165 6.41 4.01 34.77
CA GLU A 165 6.36 3.65 36.19
C GLU A 165 7.77 3.37 36.75
N GLN A 166 8.63 2.69 35.99
CA GLN A 166 10.02 2.46 36.39
C GLN A 166 10.79 3.78 36.57
N LEU A 167 10.64 4.72 35.63
CA LEU A 167 11.27 6.04 35.74
C LEU A 167 10.78 6.80 36.99
N ARG A 168 9.47 6.71 37.27
CA ARG A 168 8.87 7.28 38.49
C ARG A 168 9.43 6.62 39.75
N ARG A 169 9.47 5.29 39.83
CA ARG A 169 10.00 4.55 41.00
C ARG A 169 11.48 4.86 41.24
N LYS A 170 12.28 4.92 40.16
CA LYS A 170 13.68 5.35 40.22
C LYS A 170 13.84 6.77 40.78
N SER A 171 12.99 7.72 40.36
CA SER A 171 13.02 9.09 40.92
C SER A 171 12.64 9.15 42.40
N LEU A 172 11.90 8.15 42.89
CA LEU A 172 11.47 8.02 44.28
C LEU A 172 12.39 7.13 45.12
N GLY A 173 13.48 6.59 44.55
CA GLY A 173 14.40 5.68 45.24
C GLY A 173 13.79 4.32 45.59
N LEU A 174 12.71 3.92 44.92
CA LEU A 174 12.05 2.63 45.13
C LEU A 174 12.72 1.53 44.27
N PRO A 175 12.74 0.27 44.75
CA PRO A 175 13.30 -0.85 43.99
C PRO A 175 12.50 -1.08 42.69
N ALA A 176 13.18 -1.52 41.64
CA ALA A 176 12.55 -1.82 40.36
C ALA A 176 11.62 -3.05 40.49
N THR A 177 10.49 -3.05 39.80
CA THR A 177 9.69 -4.27 39.55
C THR A 177 10.29 -4.96 38.33
N ALA A 178 10.51 -6.27 38.37
CA ALA A 178 10.92 -7.03 37.17
C ALA A 178 9.69 -7.35 36.28
N PRO A 179 9.84 -7.66 34.98
CA PRO A 179 10.91 -7.29 34.07
C PRO A 179 10.37 -6.50 32.87
N LEU A 180 10.88 -5.28 32.67
CA LEU A 180 11.36 -4.97 31.33
C LEU A 180 12.65 -5.76 31.19
N LEU A 181 12.73 -6.56 30.12
CA LEU A 181 13.95 -7.05 29.50
C LEU A 181 15.24 -6.60 30.18
N ASN A 182 16.15 -7.54 30.41
CA ASN A 182 17.58 -7.26 30.26
C ASN A 182 17.80 -6.57 28.89
N LEU A 183 17.51 -5.27 28.80
CA LEU A 183 17.79 -4.39 27.70
C LEU A 183 19.11 -3.76 28.15
N PRO A 184 20.26 -4.39 27.86
CA PRO A 184 21.52 -3.71 28.04
C PRO A 184 21.44 -2.47 27.17
N ASN A 185 21.33 -1.29 27.78
CA ASN A 185 21.69 0.00 27.19
C ASN A 185 21.34 0.17 25.69
N ARG A 186 20.07 0.08 25.31
CA ARG A 186 19.64 0.62 24.00
C ARG A 186 18.44 1.55 24.15
N PRO A 187 18.69 2.82 24.52
CA PRO A 187 17.66 3.88 24.54
C PRO A 187 17.09 4.24 23.16
N GLU A 188 17.48 3.56 22.08
CA GLU A 188 17.17 3.96 20.70
C GLU A 188 15.91 3.31 20.10
N ILE A 189 15.37 2.24 20.70
CA ILE A 189 14.25 1.49 20.11
C ILE A 189 12.95 1.87 20.80
N SER A 190 12.02 2.47 20.05
CA SER A 190 10.67 2.79 20.55
C SER A 190 9.91 1.51 20.91
N SER A 191 8.95 1.59 21.84
CA SER A 191 8.12 0.44 22.24
C SER A 191 7.36 -0.16 21.06
N ALA A 192 6.89 0.68 20.14
CA ALA A 192 6.26 0.25 18.90
C ALA A 192 7.21 -0.54 18.01
N THR A 193 8.45 -0.06 17.81
CA THR A 193 9.48 -0.76 17.02
C THR A 193 9.86 -2.09 17.66
N TYR A 194 9.96 -2.14 18.99
CA TYR A 194 10.24 -3.38 19.70
C TYR A 194 9.11 -4.41 19.52
N CYS A 195 7.85 -4.00 19.71
CA CYS A 195 6.69 -4.89 19.52
C CYS A 195 6.52 -5.32 18.06
N SER A 196 6.89 -4.50 17.06
CA SER A 196 6.85 -4.92 15.66
C SER A 196 7.87 -6.02 15.34
N HIS A 197 9.01 -6.05 16.04
CA HIS A 197 9.97 -7.16 15.91
C HIS A 197 9.48 -8.45 16.58
N LEU A 198 8.72 -8.34 17.67
CA LEU A 198 8.16 -9.50 18.36
C LEU A 198 6.94 -10.10 17.63
N ILE A 199 6.17 -9.27 16.94
CA ILE A 199 4.86 -9.65 16.39
C ILE A 199 4.87 -9.38 14.89
N SER A 200 4.92 -10.42 14.06
CA SER A 200 5.06 -10.30 12.59
C SER A 200 3.82 -9.72 11.90
N ASP A 201 3.98 -8.82 10.93
CA ASP A 201 2.86 -8.17 10.19
C ASP A 201 1.91 -9.14 9.49
N THR A 202 2.35 -10.39 9.28
CA THR A 202 1.56 -11.48 8.71
C THR A 202 1.42 -12.59 9.74
N LEU A 203 0.33 -12.55 10.51
CA LEU A 203 0.03 -13.57 11.51
C LEU A 203 -1.01 -14.57 11.00
N ASN A 204 -0.66 -15.85 11.10
CA ASN A 204 -1.60 -16.97 10.98
C ASN A 204 -2.24 -17.28 12.35
N PRO A 205 -3.41 -17.96 12.41
CA PRO A 205 -4.10 -18.26 13.67
C PRO A 205 -3.21 -18.93 14.73
N GLN A 206 -2.42 -19.93 14.32
CA GLN A 206 -1.49 -20.66 15.21
C GLN A 206 -0.37 -19.78 15.76
N GLN A 207 0.01 -18.72 15.03
CA GLN A 207 1.06 -17.80 15.46
C GLN A 207 0.54 -16.78 16.48
N VAL A 208 -0.77 -16.52 16.54
CA VAL A 208 -1.36 -15.59 17.52
C VAL A 208 -1.15 -16.11 18.94
N GLU A 209 -1.40 -17.39 19.19
CA GLU A 209 -1.18 -18.01 20.50
C GLU A 209 0.30 -18.01 20.90
N ALA A 210 1.18 -18.35 19.96
CA ALA A 210 2.63 -18.31 20.19
C ALA A 210 3.12 -16.90 20.56
N VAL A 211 2.56 -15.86 19.93
CA VAL A 211 2.85 -14.46 20.28
C VAL A 211 2.37 -14.12 21.68
N ILE A 212 1.16 -14.51 22.07
CA ILE A 212 0.64 -14.26 23.43
C ILE A 212 1.56 -14.89 24.48
N LEU A 213 2.01 -16.13 24.25
CA LEU A 213 2.97 -16.81 25.13
C LEU A 213 4.34 -16.14 25.13
N ALA A 214 4.81 -15.63 23.99
CA ALA A 214 6.05 -14.86 23.93
C ALA A 214 5.92 -13.57 24.76
N LEU A 215 4.81 -12.83 24.61
CA LEU A 215 4.54 -11.61 25.38
C LEU A 215 4.46 -11.87 26.89
N LYS A 216 3.86 -12.99 27.32
CA LYS A 216 3.83 -13.44 28.72
C LYS A 216 5.23 -13.48 29.36
N SER A 217 6.25 -13.86 28.59
CA SER A 217 7.64 -13.95 29.07
C SER A 217 8.43 -12.63 29.00
N LYS A 218 7.87 -11.61 28.34
CA LYS A 218 8.57 -10.36 27.98
C LYS A 218 8.01 -9.12 28.68
N LEU A 219 6.79 -9.21 29.20
CA LEU A 219 6.10 -8.17 29.94
C LEU A 219 6.01 -8.55 31.41
N ASN A 220 6.05 -7.56 32.29
CA ASN A 220 5.66 -7.74 33.69
C ASN A 220 4.22 -8.28 33.80
N TYR A 221 3.98 -9.17 34.76
CA TYR A 221 2.73 -9.90 34.94
C TYR A 221 1.52 -8.97 35.04
N PHE A 222 1.63 -7.90 35.83
CA PHE A 222 0.52 -6.97 36.03
C PHE A 222 0.12 -6.31 34.72
N TYR A 223 1.08 -5.78 33.97
CA TYR A 223 0.81 -5.13 32.69
C TYR A 223 0.36 -6.12 31.62
N PHE A 224 0.88 -7.35 31.64
CA PHE A 224 0.42 -8.40 30.74
C PHE A 224 -1.03 -8.82 31.03
N VAL A 225 -1.43 -8.96 32.29
CA VAL A 225 -2.80 -9.29 32.67
C VAL A 225 -3.77 -8.19 32.29
N GLU A 226 -3.40 -6.93 32.55
CA GLU A 226 -4.20 -5.77 32.13
C GLU A 226 -4.33 -5.72 30.61
N MET A 227 -3.24 -5.96 29.88
CA MET A 227 -3.25 -6.07 28.43
C MET A 227 -4.23 -7.16 27.94
N LEU A 228 -4.21 -8.35 28.55
CA LEU A 228 -5.12 -9.45 28.20
C LEU A 228 -6.59 -9.07 28.44
N ARG A 229 -6.89 -8.43 29.58
CA ARG A 229 -8.25 -7.96 29.89
C ARG A 229 -8.73 -6.93 28.88
N GLU A 230 -7.88 -5.97 28.53
CA GLU A 230 -8.20 -4.92 27.55
C GLU A 230 -8.48 -5.48 26.15
N ILE A 231 -7.86 -6.60 25.77
CA ILE A 231 -8.15 -7.27 24.50
C ILE A 231 -9.22 -8.37 24.61
N GLY A 232 -9.87 -8.53 25.76
CA GLY A 232 -10.94 -9.52 25.96
C GLY A 232 -10.47 -10.97 26.08
N ILE A 233 -9.20 -11.22 26.41
CA ILE A 233 -8.67 -12.54 26.72
C ILE A 233 -8.73 -12.76 28.23
N ASP A 234 -9.37 -13.84 28.66
CA ASP A 234 -9.36 -14.24 30.07
C ASP A 234 -7.92 -14.64 30.47
N PRO A 235 -7.31 -13.98 31.47
CA PRO A 235 -5.99 -14.37 31.97
C PRO A 235 -5.89 -15.84 32.38
N LYS A 236 -7.00 -16.46 32.83
CA LYS A 236 -7.05 -17.90 33.17
C LYS A 236 -6.88 -18.83 31.96
N ALA A 237 -7.11 -18.33 30.75
CA ALA A 237 -6.83 -19.09 29.53
C ALA A 237 -5.31 -19.15 29.24
N VAL A 238 -4.51 -18.27 29.85
CA VAL A 238 -3.08 -18.10 29.57
C VAL A 238 -2.19 -18.51 30.76
N PHE A 239 -2.71 -18.42 32.00
CA PHE A 239 -2.02 -18.83 33.21
C PHE A 239 -2.75 -19.99 33.90
N SER A 240 -2.01 -21.00 34.34
CA SER A 240 -2.49 -21.90 35.40
C SER A 240 -2.37 -21.23 36.78
N ASP A 241 -3.17 -21.64 37.75
CA ASP A 241 -3.19 -21.04 39.10
C ASP A 241 -1.79 -21.04 39.76
N THR A 242 -1.00 -22.09 39.54
CA THR A 242 0.39 -22.20 40.01
C THR A 242 1.35 -21.25 39.30
N GLN A 243 1.10 -20.94 38.02
CA GLN A 243 1.92 -20.00 37.26
C GLN A 243 1.62 -18.55 37.63
N GLN A 244 0.37 -18.22 37.98
CA GLN A 244 0.02 -16.88 38.47
C GLN A 244 0.80 -16.51 39.74
N LEU A 245 0.87 -17.42 40.71
CA LEU A 245 1.60 -17.18 41.96
C LEU A 245 3.10 -16.98 41.73
N ASN A 246 3.70 -17.80 40.87
CA ASN A 246 5.12 -17.70 40.54
C ASN A 246 5.45 -16.43 39.72
N SER A 247 4.57 -15.99 38.83
CA SER A 247 4.78 -14.73 38.08
C SER A 247 4.56 -13.50 38.95
N MET A 248 3.58 -13.52 39.86
CA MET A 248 3.40 -12.46 40.86
C MET A 248 4.62 -12.35 41.78
N ALA A 249 5.19 -13.47 42.21
CA ALA A 249 6.38 -13.49 43.06
C ALA A 249 7.67 -13.10 42.29
N GLY A 250 7.81 -13.50 41.03
CA GLY A 250 9.00 -13.22 40.21
C GLY A 250 9.18 -11.76 39.81
N ASP A 251 8.11 -10.96 39.85
CA ASP A 251 8.15 -9.53 39.51
C ASP A 251 8.64 -8.63 40.67
N TYR A 252 8.77 -9.18 41.87
CA TYR A 252 9.43 -8.52 43.00
C TYR A 252 10.84 -9.06 43.14
N VAL A 253 11.83 -8.26 42.75
CA VAL A 253 13.24 -8.56 43.05
C VAL A 253 13.54 -7.95 44.42
N ASP A 254 13.89 -8.78 45.40
CA ASP A 254 14.52 -8.33 46.64
C ASP A 254 15.89 -7.73 46.28
N SER A 255 15.98 -6.40 46.28
CA SER A 255 17.22 -5.64 46.24
C SER A 255 17.03 -4.31 46.95
#